data_AF-A0A922MUI0-F1
#
_entry.id   AF-A0A922MUI0-F1
#
_cell.length_a   1.000
_cell.length_b   1.000
_cell.length_c   1.000
_cell.angle_alpha   90.00
_cell.angle_beta   90.00
_cell.angle_gamma   90.00
#
_symmetry.space_group_name_H-M   'P 1'
#
loop_
_entity.id
_entity.type
_entity.pdbx_description
1 polymer ?
#
loop_
_entity_poly.entity_id
_entity_poly.type
_entity_poly.pdbx_seq_one_letter_code
_entity_poly.pdbx_strand_id
1 'polypeptide(L)'
;MKRQCLKWATGAWWFFFAKITELMDTVFFVLRKKDRQISFLHLYHHTVMPIVGWMGVKYAAGGQAIAEGCINAFIHVVMYTYYLISGLGPEYQKYLWWKKHLTTMQLIQFCIIVYLNVNSLSSSNCNYPKYLSIFVMMNCSAFFFMFGRFYYNSYVQGTKKHFVTVCQKSQ
;
A
#
# COMPACT_ATOMS: atom_id res chain seq x y z
N MET A 1 22.59 18.17 -15.07
CA MET A 1 22.38 16.69 -15.05
C MET A 1 22.78 16.04 -13.73
N LYS A 2 24.05 16.10 -13.28
CA LYS A 2 24.51 15.48 -12.00
C LYS A 2 23.72 15.90 -10.74
N ARG A 3 23.37 17.18 -10.58
CA ARG A 3 22.54 17.67 -9.45
C ARG A 3 21.13 17.06 -9.43
N GLN A 4 20.54 16.77 -10.59
CA GLN A 4 19.19 16.24 -10.66
C GLN A 4 19.17 14.76 -10.28
N CYS A 5 20.13 13.96 -10.77
CA CYS A 5 20.32 12.57 -10.35
C CYS A 5 20.56 12.44 -8.83
N LEU A 6 21.34 13.36 -8.25
CA LEU A 6 21.58 13.37 -6.81
C LEU A 6 20.30 13.65 -6.02
N LYS A 7 19.47 14.63 -6.44
CA LYS A 7 18.16 14.89 -5.82
C LYS A 7 17.24 13.67 -5.85
N TRP A 8 17.18 12.98 -6.99
CA TRP A 8 16.37 11.77 -7.15
C TRP A 8 16.87 10.63 -6.27
N ALA A 9 18.18 10.42 -6.20
CA ALA A 9 18.79 9.43 -5.30
C ALA A 9 18.56 9.75 -3.82
N THR A 10 18.67 11.02 -3.43
CA THR A 10 18.35 11.47 -2.06
C THR A 10 16.87 11.26 -1.74
N GLY A 11 15.96 11.54 -2.69
CA GLY A 11 14.52 11.26 -2.52
C GLY A 11 14.23 9.77 -2.35
N ALA A 12 14.87 8.92 -3.16
CA ALA A 12 14.75 7.47 -3.03
C ALA A 12 15.29 6.95 -1.69
N TRP A 13 16.39 7.53 -1.19
CA TRP A 13 16.95 7.22 0.13
C TRP A 13 15.97 7.57 1.26
N TRP A 14 15.38 8.77 1.23
CA TRP A 14 14.37 9.18 2.21
C TRP A 14 13.11 8.33 2.15
N PHE A 15 12.69 7.93 0.95
CA PHE A 15 11.58 6.98 0.77
C PHE A 15 11.88 5.62 1.42
N PHE A 16 13.10 5.09 1.22
CA PHE A 16 13.51 3.85 1.86
C PHE A 16 13.54 3.97 3.39
N PHE A 17 14.08 5.08 3.92
CA PHE A 17 14.07 5.33 5.35
C PHE A 17 12.63 5.40 5.91
N ALA A 18 11.72 6.05 5.19
CA ALA A 18 10.29 6.06 5.55
C ALA A 18 9.74 4.62 5.62
N LYS A 19 10.07 3.74 4.67
CA LYS A 19 9.65 2.32 4.71
C LYS A 19 10.21 1.55 5.90
N ILE A 20 11.40 1.88 6.38
CA ILE A 20 11.92 1.32 7.64
C ILE A 20 11.13 1.84 8.84
N THR A 21 10.76 3.12 8.87
CA THR A 21 9.93 3.67 9.96
C THR A 21 8.52 3.05 9.99
N GLU A 22 7.97 2.62 8.85
CA GLU A 22 6.68 1.90 8.80
C GLU A 22 6.73 0.54 9.53
N LEU A 23 7.92 -0.04 9.74
CA LEU A 23 8.06 -1.25 10.57
C LEU A 23 7.75 -0.99 12.04
N MET A 24 7.76 0.28 12.48
CA MET A 24 7.33 0.64 13.82
C MET A 24 5.83 0.40 14.02
N ASP A 25 5.00 0.39 12.97
CA ASP A 25 3.58 0.06 13.09
C ASP A 25 3.38 -1.35 13.67
N THR A 26 4.14 -2.32 13.16
CA THR A 26 4.18 -3.68 13.69
C THR A 26 4.57 -3.70 15.17
N VAL A 27 5.58 -2.90 15.56
CA VAL A 27 6.02 -2.79 16.96
C VAL A 27 4.90 -2.22 17.84
N PHE A 28 4.23 -1.16 17.41
CA PHE A 28 3.11 -0.57 18.15
C PHE A 28 1.91 -1.51 18.27
N PHE A 29 1.61 -2.34 17.26
CA PHE A 29 0.54 -3.34 17.34
C PHE A 29 0.84 -4.46 18.32
N VAL A 30 2.09 -4.94 18.34
CA VAL A 30 2.56 -5.92 19.32
C VAL A 30 2.50 -5.35 20.74
N LEU A 31 3.01 -4.12 20.93
CA LEU A 31 3.01 -3.46 22.24
C LEU A 31 1.59 -3.16 22.76
N ARG A 32 0.64 -2.84 21.88
CA ARG A 32 -0.78 -2.64 22.23
C ARG A 32 -1.58 -3.94 22.39
N LYS A 33 -0.94 -5.11 22.25
CA LYS A 33 -1.59 -6.44 22.26
C LYS A 33 -2.82 -6.51 21.35
N LYS A 34 -2.74 -5.86 20.18
CA LYS A 34 -3.81 -5.83 19.18
C LYS A 34 -3.52 -6.85 18.06
N ASP A 35 -3.34 -8.12 18.44
CA ASP A 35 -2.96 -9.20 17.51
C ASP A 35 -3.95 -9.36 16.36
N ARG A 36 -5.23 -9.02 16.57
CA ARG A 36 -6.26 -9.01 15.53
C ARG A 36 -5.97 -8.04 14.36
N GLN A 37 -5.10 -7.04 14.55
CA GLN A 37 -4.66 -6.12 13.49
C GLN A 37 -3.46 -6.66 12.71
N ILE A 38 -2.69 -7.60 13.27
CA ILE A 38 -1.55 -8.26 12.63
C ILE A 38 -2.09 -9.39 11.72
N SER A 39 -2.70 -8.98 10.61
CA SER A 39 -3.11 -9.92 9.57
C SER A 39 -1.91 -10.45 8.79
N PHE A 40 -2.05 -11.61 8.15
CA PHE A 40 -1.05 -12.14 7.21
C PHE A 40 -0.68 -11.11 6.13
N LEU A 41 -1.67 -10.33 5.63
CA LEU A 41 -1.45 -9.26 4.68
C LEU A 41 -0.51 -8.17 5.22
N HIS A 42 -0.72 -7.76 6.47
CA HIS A 42 0.15 -6.78 7.12
C HIS A 42 1.57 -7.32 7.26
N LEU A 43 1.74 -8.54 7.78
CA LEU A 43 3.07 -9.11 7.95
C LEU A 43 3.81 -9.31 6.61
N TYR A 44 3.12 -9.83 5.59
CA TYR A 44 3.67 -9.98 4.25
C TYR A 44 4.09 -8.63 3.66
N HIS A 45 3.22 -7.61 3.77
CA HIS A 45 3.52 -6.25 3.32
C HIS A 45 4.75 -5.67 4.01
N HIS A 46 4.77 -5.66 5.35
CA HIS A 46 5.87 -5.05 6.11
C HIS A 46 7.19 -5.82 5.96
N THR A 47 7.17 -7.10 5.58
CA THR A 47 8.41 -7.85 5.30
C THR A 47 8.95 -7.56 3.89
N VAL A 48 8.07 -7.54 2.89
CA VAL A 48 8.48 -7.46 1.48
C VAL A 48 8.76 -6.03 1.04
N MET A 49 8.02 -5.04 1.55
CA MET A 49 8.16 -3.64 1.13
C MET A 49 9.54 -3.02 1.40
N PRO A 50 10.21 -3.26 2.56
CA PRO A 50 11.59 -2.81 2.76
C PRO A 50 12.58 -3.46 1.79
N ILE A 51 12.39 -4.74 1.47
CA ILE A 51 13.26 -5.48 0.54
C ILE A 51 13.13 -4.88 -0.88
N VAL A 52 11.89 -4.65 -1.33
CA VAL A 52 11.59 -3.97 -2.60
C VAL A 52 12.17 -2.55 -2.60
N GLY A 53 11.99 -1.81 -1.51
CA GLY A 53 12.51 -0.44 -1.35
C GLY A 53 14.04 -0.38 -1.45
N TRP A 54 14.74 -1.31 -0.80
CA TRP A 54 16.19 -1.44 -0.90
C TRP A 54 16.66 -1.73 -2.32
N MET A 55 15.98 -2.67 -3.01
CA MET A 55 16.29 -2.97 -4.41
C MET A 55 16.04 -1.77 -5.32
N GLY A 56 14.96 -1.00 -5.08
CA GLY A 56 14.67 0.23 -5.80
C GLY A 56 15.79 1.27 -5.64
N VAL A 57 16.23 1.55 -4.42
CA VAL A 57 17.34 2.49 -4.16
C VAL A 57 18.65 2.00 -4.76
N LYS A 58 18.95 0.70 -4.66
CA LYS A 58 20.23 0.13 -5.08
C LYS A 58 20.38 0.00 -6.60
N TYR A 59 19.31 -0.38 -7.29
CA TYR A 59 19.36 -0.75 -8.70
C TYR A 59 18.59 0.20 -9.64
N ALA A 60 17.70 1.04 -9.09
CA ALA A 60 16.88 1.94 -9.89
C ALA A 60 16.52 3.24 -9.13
N ALA A 61 17.53 3.97 -8.66
CA ALA A 61 17.38 5.28 -8.00
C ALA A 61 16.94 6.41 -8.98
N GLY A 62 16.00 6.11 -9.88
CA GLY A 62 15.60 6.94 -11.00
C GLY A 62 14.44 6.34 -11.80
N GLY A 63 13.84 7.14 -12.68
CA GLY A 63 12.83 6.67 -13.62
C GLY A 63 11.52 6.27 -12.94
N GLN A 64 10.97 5.13 -13.36
CA GLN A 64 9.62 4.70 -12.98
C GLN A 64 9.48 4.37 -11.48
N ALA A 65 10.52 3.84 -10.84
CA ALA A 65 10.52 3.53 -9.40
C ALA A 65 10.18 4.76 -8.53
N ILE A 66 10.58 5.95 -8.97
CA ILE A 66 10.29 7.20 -8.27
C ILE A 66 8.81 7.56 -8.40
N ALA A 67 8.23 7.43 -9.60
CA ALA A 67 6.81 7.68 -9.81
C ALA A 67 5.94 6.74 -8.95
N GLU A 68 6.30 5.46 -8.89
CA GLU A 68 5.64 4.46 -8.03
C GLU A 68 5.78 4.81 -6.55
N GLY A 69 6.99 5.20 -6.12
CA GLY A 69 7.26 5.66 -4.76
C GLY A 69 6.43 6.89 -4.38
N CYS A 70 6.28 7.86 -5.29
CA CYS A 70 5.46 9.06 -5.06
C CYS A 70 3.97 8.72 -4.92
N ILE A 71 3.42 7.85 -5.79
CA ILE A 71 2.01 7.43 -5.69
C ILE A 71 1.79 6.68 -4.38
N ASN A 72 2.70 5.78 -4.01
CA ASN A 72 2.63 5.05 -2.75
C ASN A 72 2.67 6.00 -1.56
N ALA A 73 3.61 6.95 -1.53
CA ALA A 73 3.74 7.92 -0.47
C ALA A 73 2.46 8.76 -0.32
N PHE A 74 1.86 9.19 -1.42
CA PHE A 74 0.59 9.93 -1.40
C PHE A 74 -0.53 9.12 -0.73
N ILE A 75 -0.75 7.87 -1.16
CA ILE A 75 -1.77 7.01 -0.56
C ILE A 75 -1.46 6.71 0.91
N HIS A 76 -0.19 6.53 1.27
CA HIS A 76 0.24 6.34 2.65
C HIS A 76 -0.06 7.57 3.52
N VAL A 77 0.17 8.79 3.04
CA VAL A 77 -0.22 10.01 3.77
C VAL A 77 -1.71 9.99 4.10
N VAL A 78 -2.57 9.64 3.13
CA VAL A 78 -4.02 9.57 3.34
C VAL A 78 -4.39 8.44 4.33
N MET A 79 -3.75 7.28 4.19
CA MET A 79 -3.98 6.12 5.06
C MET A 79 -3.53 6.37 6.51
N TYR A 80 -2.37 6.98 6.73
CA TYR A 80 -1.90 7.33 8.07
C TYR A 80 -2.72 8.44 8.71
N THR A 81 -3.22 9.39 7.90
CA THR A 81 -4.18 10.40 8.38
C THR A 81 -5.45 9.71 8.90
N TYR A 82 -5.96 8.69 8.20
CA TYR A 82 -7.08 7.90 8.69
C TYR A 82 -6.76 7.18 10.01
N TYR A 83 -5.58 6.57 10.12
CA TYR A 83 -5.19 5.90 11.37
C TYR A 83 -5.03 6.86 12.53
N LEU A 84 -4.47 8.05 12.31
CA LEU A 84 -4.39 9.11 13.31
C LEU A 84 -5.78 9.45 13.85
N ILE A 85 -6.74 9.75 12.97
CA ILE A 85 -8.11 10.09 13.36
C ILE A 85 -8.79 8.91 14.07
N SER A 86 -8.55 7.67 13.63
CA SER A 86 -9.08 6.46 14.28
C SER A 86 -8.54 6.24 15.70
N GLY A 87 -7.35 6.77 15.98
CA GLY A 87 -6.69 6.70 17.27
C GLY A 87 -7.14 7.76 18.28
N LEU A 88 -7.79 8.84 17.83
CA LEU A 88 -8.29 9.94 18.70
C LEU A 88 -9.50 9.54 19.56
N GLY A 89 -10.05 8.34 19.37
CA GLY A 89 -11.08 7.75 20.23
C GLY A 89 -12.46 7.63 19.58
N PRO A 90 -13.46 7.11 20.34
CA PRO A 90 -14.79 6.77 19.81
C PRO A 90 -15.53 7.97 19.22
N GLU A 91 -15.29 9.17 19.76
CA GLU A 91 -15.93 10.40 19.33
C GLU A 91 -15.57 10.79 17.89
N TYR A 92 -14.34 10.48 17.45
CA TYR A 92 -13.86 10.78 16.10
C TYR A 92 -14.09 9.63 15.12
N GLN A 93 -14.22 8.40 15.62
CA GLN A 93 -14.47 7.22 14.77
C GLN A 93 -15.77 7.31 13.98
N LYS A 94 -16.77 8.06 14.47
CA LYS A 94 -18.04 8.29 13.76
C LYS A 94 -17.86 9.00 12.40
N TYR A 95 -16.79 9.77 12.24
CA TYR A 95 -16.51 10.49 10.99
C TYR A 95 -15.73 9.64 9.96
N LEU A 96 -15.37 8.39 10.30
CA LEU A 96 -14.54 7.50 9.47
C LEU A 96 -15.33 6.64 8.49
N TRP A 97 -16.43 7.17 7.95
CA TRP A 97 -17.29 6.49 6.97
C TRP A 97 -16.56 6.18 5.65
N TRP A 98 -15.50 6.92 5.34
CA TRP A 98 -14.73 6.83 4.10
C TRP A 98 -13.65 5.73 4.10
N LYS A 99 -13.66 4.82 5.09
CA LYS A 99 -12.75 3.66 5.15
C LYS A 99 -12.77 2.81 3.87
N LYS A 100 -13.96 2.63 3.27
CA LYS A 100 -14.11 1.88 2.03
C LYS A 100 -13.40 2.57 0.85
N HIS A 101 -13.50 3.89 0.77
CA HIS A 101 -12.84 4.68 -0.28
C HIS A 101 -11.31 4.60 -0.17
N LEU A 102 -10.76 4.56 1.04
CA LEU A 102 -9.33 4.31 1.25
C LEU A 102 -8.88 2.99 0.63
N THR A 103 -9.60 1.90 0.92
CA THR A 103 -9.27 0.58 0.36
C THR A 103 -9.42 0.57 -1.16
N THR A 104 -10.42 1.26 -1.71
CA THR A 104 -10.57 1.43 -3.16
C THR A 104 -9.39 2.21 -3.77
N MET A 105 -8.92 3.29 -3.13
CA MET A 105 -7.76 4.04 -3.61
C MET A 105 -6.48 3.20 -3.62
N GLN A 106 -6.28 2.36 -2.60
CA GLN A 106 -5.16 1.40 -2.55
C GLN A 106 -5.23 0.38 -3.70
N LEU A 107 -6.41 -0.14 -4.02
CA LEU A 107 -6.59 -1.03 -5.17
C LEU A 107 -6.31 -0.34 -6.51
N ILE A 108 -6.78 0.89 -6.69
CA ILE A 108 -6.52 1.70 -7.88
C ILE A 108 -5.02 1.98 -8.03
N GLN A 109 -4.32 2.29 -6.94
CA GLN A 109 -2.86 2.46 -6.94
C GLN A 109 -2.17 1.23 -7.54
N PHE A 110 -2.55 0.02 -7.14
CA PHE A 110 -1.95 -1.20 -7.68
C PHE A 110 -2.18 -1.33 -9.19
N CYS A 111 -3.39 -1.03 -9.68
CA CYS A 111 -3.67 -1.01 -11.12
C CYS A 111 -2.80 -0.01 -11.89
N ILE A 112 -2.61 1.19 -11.34
CA ILE A 112 -1.75 2.22 -11.96
C ILE A 112 -0.29 1.74 -12.01
N ILE A 113 0.22 1.15 -10.93
CA ILE A 113 1.60 0.63 -10.87
C ILE A 113 1.80 -0.50 -11.89
N VAL A 114 0.84 -1.41 -12.04
CA VAL A 114 0.89 -2.46 -13.06
C VAL A 114 0.91 -1.85 -14.46
N TYR A 115 0.04 -0.89 -14.74
CA TYR A 115 0.00 -0.20 -16.02
C TYR A 115 1.33 0.47 -16.35
N LEU A 116 1.93 1.21 -15.41
CA LEU A 116 3.24 1.85 -15.61
C LEU A 116 4.33 0.81 -15.96
N ASN A 117 4.36 -0.34 -15.28
CA ASN A 117 5.36 -1.37 -15.52
C ASN A 117 5.17 -2.08 -16.87
N VAL A 118 3.92 -2.34 -17.28
CA VAL A 118 3.63 -2.89 -18.61
C VAL A 118 4.10 -1.94 -19.71
N ASN A 119 3.84 -0.63 -19.58
CA ASN A 119 4.30 0.36 -20.55
C ASN A 119 5.83 0.43 -20.63
N SER A 120 6.52 0.36 -19.49
CA SER A 120 7.99 0.35 -19.49
C SER A 120 8.59 -0.91 -20.06
N LEU A 121 7.93 -2.07 -19.95
CA LEU A 121 8.37 -3.31 -20.58
C LEU A 121 8.13 -3.33 -22.10
N SER A 122 7.02 -2.74 -22.54
CA SER A 122 6.63 -2.64 -23.95
C SER A 122 7.48 -1.61 -24.73
N SER A 123 7.95 -0.57 -24.04
CA SER A 123 8.78 0.48 -24.64
C SER A 123 10.20 -0.02 -24.91
N SER A 124 10.52 -0.27 -26.18
CA SER A 124 11.85 -0.73 -26.65
C SER A 124 13.00 0.25 -26.36
N ASN A 125 12.70 1.53 -26.11
CA ASN A 125 13.68 2.58 -25.81
C ASN A 125 13.91 2.83 -24.31
N CYS A 126 13.27 2.07 -23.40
CA CYS A 126 13.40 2.28 -21.96
C CYS A 126 14.54 1.43 -21.38
N ASN A 127 15.63 2.07 -20.93
CA ASN A 127 16.77 1.39 -20.29
C ASN A 127 16.53 1.11 -18.79
N TYR A 128 15.29 0.79 -18.43
CA TYR A 128 14.94 0.41 -17.05
C TYR A 128 15.15 -1.10 -16.88
N PRO A 129 15.71 -1.56 -15.75
CA PRO A 129 15.95 -2.98 -15.51
C PRO A 129 14.66 -3.80 -15.53
N LYS A 130 14.45 -4.57 -16.60
CA LYS A 130 13.22 -5.37 -16.83
C LYS A 130 12.93 -6.36 -15.70
N TYR A 131 13.97 -6.94 -15.10
CA TYR A 131 13.81 -7.85 -13.96
C TYR A 131 13.15 -7.17 -12.76
N LEU A 132 13.45 -5.88 -12.53
CA LEU A 132 12.88 -5.11 -11.43
C LEU A 132 11.40 -4.82 -11.70
N SER A 133 11.05 -4.43 -12.92
CA SER A 133 9.64 -4.24 -13.31
C SER A 133 8.81 -5.52 -13.16
N ILE A 134 9.34 -6.66 -13.61
CA ILE A 134 8.67 -7.97 -13.48
C ILE A 134 8.48 -8.34 -12.00
N PHE A 135 9.49 -8.12 -11.17
CA PHE A 135 9.41 -8.37 -9.73
C PHE A 135 8.38 -7.48 -9.03
N VAL A 136 8.34 -6.19 -9.36
CA VAL A 136 7.34 -5.24 -8.83
C VAL A 136 5.93 -5.64 -9.26
N MET A 137 5.75 -6.05 -10.52
CA MET A 137 4.45 -6.53 -11.02
C MET A 137 3.96 -7.77 -10.27
N MET A 138 4.84 -8.76 -10.01
CA MET A 138 4.46 -9.95 -9.24
C MET A 138 3.98 -9.58 -7.82
N ASN A 139 4.72 -8.70 -7.14
CA ASN A 139 4.35 -8.22 -5.82
C ASN A 139 3.03 -7.44 -5.83
N CYS A 140 2.84 -6.58 -6.84
CA CYS A 140 1.63 -5.80 -7.00
C CYS A 140 0.39 -6.69 -7.19
N SER A 141 0.50 -7.73 -8.01
CA SER A 141 -0.57 -8.74 -8.21
C SER A 141 -0.90 -9.49 -6.92
N ALA A 142 0.11 -9.87 -6.13
CA ALA A 142 -0.10 -10.51 -4.83
C ALA A 142 -0.83 -9.58 -3.86
N PHE A 143 -0.44 -8.30 -3.79
CA PHE A 143 -1.13 -7.31 -2.97
C PHE A 143 -2.55 -7.06 -3.44
N PHE A 144 -2.78 -6.93 -4.75
CA PHE A 144 -4.12 -6.74 -5.32
C PHE A 144 -5.04 -7.90 -4.94
N PHE A 145 -4.58 -9.14 -5.04
CA PHE A 145 -5.35 -10.31 -4.64
C PHE A 145 -5.70 -10.29 -3.14
N MET A 146 -4.72 -10.02 -2.27
CA MET A 146 -4.94 -10.02 -0.83
C MET A 146 -5.85 -8.86 -0.39
N PHE A 147 -5.66 -7.65 -0.93
CA PHE A 147 -6.53 -6.51 -0.67
C PHE A 147 -7.93 -6.72 -1.25
N GLY A 148 -8.05 -7.32 -2.43
CA GLY A 148 -9.32 -7.69 -3.05
C GLY A 148 -10.08 -8.69 -2.18
N ARG A 149 -9.40 -9.73 -1.67
CA ARG A 149 -9.98 -10.70 -0.72
C ARG A 149 -10.41 -10.02 0.58
N PHE A 150 -9.58 -9.14 1.14
CA PHE A 150 -9.94 -8.36 2.33
C PHE A 150 -11.18 -7.48 2.09
N TYR A 151 -11.25 -6.79 0.95
CA TYR A 151 -12.36 -5.93 0.58
C TYR A 151 -13.66 -6.73 0.41
N TYR A 152 -13.60 -7.87 -0.28
CA TYR A 152 -14.75 -8.75 -0.48
C TYR A 152 -15.29 -9.28 0.85
N ASN A 153 -14.42 -9.80 1.71
CA ASN A 153 -14.83 -10.34 3.00
C ASN A 153 -15.39 -9.25 3.94
N SER A 154 -14.74 -8.08 3.98
CA SER A 154 -15.10 -7.02 4.93
C SER A 154 -16.34 -6.22 4.49
N TYR A 155 -16.50 -5.96 3.19
CA TYR A 155 -17.52 -5.03 2.70
C TYR A 155 -18.61 -5.71 1.88
N VAL A 156 -18.34 -6.80 1.17
CA VAL A 156 -19.36 -7.47 0.34
C VAL A 156 -20.08 -8.56 1.15
N GLN A 157 -19.33 -9.47 1.77
CA GLN A 157 -19.93 -10.51 2.63
C GLN A 157 -20.48 -9.93 3.94
N GLY A 158 -19.79 -8.95 4.54
CA GLY A 158 -20.28 -8.25 5.75
C GLY A 158 -21.63 -7.57 5.52
N THR A 159 -21.80 -6.90 4.38
CA THR A 159 -23.08 -6.27 3.99
C THR A 159 -24.17 -7.31 3.76
N LYS A 160 -23.87 -8.44 3.10
CA LYS A 160 -24.83 -9.55 2.95
C LYS A 160 -25.29 -10.11 4.30
N LYS A 161 -24.38 -10.32 5.26
CA LYS A 161 -24.75 -10.78 6.62
C LYS A 161 -25.63 -9.76 7.35
N HIS A 162 -25.26 -8.48 7.33
CA HIS A 162 -26.06 -7.42 7.96
C HIS A 162 -27.46 -7.33 7.33
N PHE A 163 -27.56 -7.37 6.00
CA PHE A 163 -28.84 -7.35 5.29
C PHE A 163 -29.73 -8.56 5.63
N VAL A 164 -29.15 -9.77 5.68
CA VAL A 164 -29.87 -10.99 6.07
C VAL A 164 -30.34 -10.94 7.53
N THR A 165 -29.51 -10.46 8.46
CA THR A 165 -29.90 -10.31 9.88
C THR A 165 -30.99 -9.25 10.07
N VAL A 166 -30.99 -8.16 9.29
CA VAL A 166 -32.05 -7.15 9.33
C VAL A 166 -33.37 -7.72 8.79
N CYS A 167 -33.36 -8.46 7.68
CA CYS A 167 -34.57 -9.11 7.16
C CYS A 167 -35.12 -10.20 8.11
N GLN A 168 -34.27 -10.93 8.83
CA GLN A 168 -34.73 -11.94 9.80
C GLN A 168 -35.30 -11.34 11.10
N LYS A 169 -35.00 -10.07 11.41
CA LYS A 169 -35.58 -9.35 12.56
C LYS A 169 -36.82 -8.53 12.20
N SER A 170 -37.18 -8.44 10.92
CA SER A 170 -38.36 -7.71 10.44
C SER A 170 -39.53 -8.62 10.05
N GLN A 171 -39.52 -9.87 10.49
CA GLN A 171 -40.64 -10.82 10.49
C GLN A 171 -40.94 -11.20 11.94
#